data_AF-A0A3M1ELR9-F1
#
_entry.id   AF-A0A3M1ELR9-F1
#
_cell.length_a   1.000
_cell.length_b   1.000
_cell.length_c   1.000
_cell.angle_alpha   90.00
_cell.angle_beta   90.00
_cell.angle_gamma   90.00
#
_symmetry.space_group_name_H-M   'P 1'
#
loop_
_entity.id
_entity.type
_entity.pdbx_description
1 polymer ?
#
loop_
_entity_poly.entity_id
_entity_poly.type
_entity_poly.pdbx_seq_one_letter_code
_entity_poly.pdbx_strand_id
1 'polypeptide(L)'
;MSNRRILIVLALLLMLGLLAACGGGAQPTPTSPPQATEAPAQPPAGFVCDDPIGCVDIGPDEPIRIGYALVISGPNETLGVDSRRGIEIAIDDRPEVLGHK
;
A
#
# COMPACT_ATOMS: atom_id res chain seq x y z
N MET A 1 -46.63 24.78 22.45
CA MET A 1 -45.25 25.02 22.94
C MET A 1 -44.50 23.73 23.33
N SER A 2 -45.15 22.64 23.74
CA SER A 2 -44.47 21.37 24.05
C SER A 2 -43.85 20.67 22.83
N ASN A 3 -44.52 20.59 21.67
CA ASN A 3 -43.97 19.85 20.53
C ASN A 3 -42.67 20.43 19.96
N ARG A 4 -42.55 21.78 19.92
CA ARG A 4 -41.32 22.43 19.47
C ARG A 4 -40.17 22.24 20.47
N ARG A 5 -40.47 22.21 21.77
CA ARG A 5 -39.50 21.89 22.83
C ARG A 5 -39.08 20.42 22.78
N ILE A 6 -40.01 19.50 22.54
CA ILE A 6 -39.75 18.06 22.37
C ILE A 6 -38.86 17.81 21.15
N LEU A 7 -39.13 18.46 20.02
CA LEU A 7 -38.30 18.36 18.81
C LEU A 7 -36.88 18.88 19.03
N ILE A 8 -36.71 19.98 19.78
CA ILE A 8 -35.39 20.52 20.11
C ILE A 8 -34.63 19.58 21.06
N VAL A 9 -35.30 18.98 22.05
CA VAL A 9 -34.69 18.00 22.96
C VAL A 9 -34.29 16.72 22.22
N LEU A 10 -35.13 16.22 21.30
CA LEU A 10 -34.81 15.07 20.45
C LEU A 10 -33.60 15.34 19.54
N ALA A 11 -33.54 16.53 18.91
CA ALA A 11 -32.40 16.92 18.08
C ALA A 11 -31.09 17.04 18.90
N LEU A 12 -31.17 17.59 20.11
CA LEU A 12 -30.02 17.69 21.02
C LEU A 12 -29.54 16.31 21.50
N LEU A 13 -30.45 15.39 21.81
CA LEU A 13 -30.09 14.02 22.20
C LEU A 13 -29.45 13.23 21.06
N LEU A 14 -29.94 13.41 19.83
CA LEU A 14 -29.32 12.82 18.63
C LEU A 14 -27.90 13.36 18.41
N MET A 15 -27.70 14.67 18.50
CA MET A 15 -26.37 15.30 18.38
C MET A 15 -25.39 14.82 19.46
N LEU A 16 -25.85 14.68 20.71
CA LEU A 16 -25.02 14.22 21.82
C LEU A 16 -24.61 12.73 21.68
N GLY A 17 -25.48 11.91 21.06
CA GLY A 17 -25.20 10.50 20.79
C GLY A 17 -24.10 10.28 19.74
N LEU A 18 -23.95 11.18 18.76
CA LEU A 18 -22.91 11.06 17.73
C LEU A 18 -21.48 11.32 18.27
N LEU A 19 -21.32 12.06 19.37
CA LEU A 19 -19.98 12.31 19.96
C LEU A 19 -19.43 11.13 20.77
N ALA A 20 -20.25 10.14 21.13
CA ALA A 20 -19.82 8.99 21.94
C ALA A 20 -19.25 7.82 21.11
N ALA A 21 -19.32 7.88 19.77
CA ALA A 21 -18.95 6.77 18.90
C ALA A 21 -17.47 6.75 18.46
N CYS A 22 -16.68 7.77 18.78
CA CYS A 22 -15.23 7.80 18.54
C CYS A 22 -14.50 8.45 19.72
N GLY A 23 -13.98 7.67 20.65
CA GLY A 23 -13.09 8.24 21.67
C GLY A 23 -12.65 7.38 22.87
N GLY A 24 -13.01 6.10 22.94
CA GLY A 24 -12.75 5.28 24.15
C GLY A 24 -11.94 4.00 23.93
N GLY A 25 -11.34 3.79 22.76
CA GLY A 25 -10.46 2.64 22.52
C GLY A 25 -9.05 2.97 22.98
N ALA A 26 -8.53 2.25 23.97
CA ALA A 26 -7.10 2.25 24.24
C ALA A 26 -6.36 1.92 22.94
N GLN A 27 -5.55 2.85 22.46
CA GLN A 27 -4.74 2.67 21.27
C GLN A 27 -3.77 1.51 21.58
N PRO A 28 -3.84 0.37 20.86
CA PRO A 28 -2.86 -0.69 21.05
C PRO A 28 -1.49 -0.09 20.75
N THR A 29 -0.59 -0.15 21.73
CA THR A 29 0.81 0.21 21.56
C THR A 29 1.34 -0.60 20.38
N PRO A 30 1.88 0.02 19.32
CA PRO A 30 2.43 -0.72 18.20
C PRO A 30 3.61 -1.53 18.71
N THR A 31 3.41 -2.85 18.85
CA THR A 31 4.50 -3.80 19.02
C THR A 31 5.30 -3.79 17.73
N SER A 32 6.52 -3.26 17.78
CA SER A 32 7.44 -3.32 16.66
C SER A 32 7.62 -4.80 16.27
N PRO A 33 7.40 -5.19 15.00
CA PRO A 33 7.73 -6.52 14.54
C PRO A 33 9.19 -6.83 14.86
N PRO A 34 9.54 -8.08 15.20
CA PRO A 34 10.93 -8.48 15.30
C PRO A 34 11.62 -8.11 13.98
N GLN A 35 12.70 -7.35 14.07
CA GLN A 35 13.56 -7.05 12.92
C GLN A 35 13.99 -8.39 12.34
N ALA A 36 13.73 -8.59 11.05
CA ALA A 36 14.24 -9.73 10.33
C ALA A 36 15.77 -9.66 10.38
N THR A 37 16.39 -10.55 11.15
CA THR A 37 17.83 -10.77 11.09
C THR A 37 18.15 -11.24 9.68
N GLU A 38 18.80 -10.38 8.91
CA GLU A 38 19.24 -10.69 7.56
C GLU A 38 20.25 -11.84 7.64
N ALA A 39 19.89 -12.98 7.06
CA ALA A 39 20.77 -14.13 7.00
C ALA A 39 22.00 -13.78 6.15
N PRO A 40 23.21 -14.29 6.47
CA PRO A 40 24.39 -14.04 5.67
C PRO A 40 24.12 -14.39 4.21
N ALA A 41 24.30 -13.42 3.31
CA ALA A 41 24.19 -13.65 1.88
C ALA A 41 25.18 -14.77 1.50
N GLN A 42 24.64 -15.94 1.15
CA GLN A 42 25.45 -16.99 0.55
C GLN A 42 25.99 -16.47 -0.79
N PRO A 43 27.28 -16.71 -1.11
CA PRO A 43 27.81 -16.40 -2.44
C PRO A 43 26.86 -16.99 -3.47
N PRO A 44 26.44 -16.22 -4.49
CA PRO A 44 25.50 -16.75 -5.47
C PRO A 44 26.12 -18.00 -6.08
N ALA A 45 25.43 -19.13 -5.93
CA ALA A 45 25.62 -20.22 -6.88
C ALA A 45 25.45 -19.60 -8.27
N GLY A 46 26.34 -19.91 -9.21
CA GLY A 46 26.27 -19.33 -10.55
C GLY A 46 24.85 -19.45 -11.09
N PHE A 47 24.23 -18.32 -11.44
CA PHE A 47 22.87 -18.30 -11.95
C PHE A 47 22.83 -19.09 -13.26
N VAL A 48 21.96 -20.09 -13.33
CA VAL A 48 21.71 -20.86 -14.56
C VAL A 48 20.35 -20.45 -15.10
N CYS A 49 20.32 -19.96 -16.33
CA CYS A 49 19.08 -19.66 -17.03
C CYS A 49 18.51 -20.93 -17.67
N ASP A 50 17.57 -21.59 -16.99
CA ASP A 50 16.87 -22.78 -17.52
C ASP A 50 15.48 -22.45 -18.11
N ASP A 51 15.13 -21.16 -18.23
CA ASP A 51 13.81 -20.75 -18.72
C ASP A 51 13.70 -20.90 -20.27
N PRO A 52 12.71 -21.65 -20.80
CA PRO A 52 12.50 -21.81 -22.23
C PRO A 52 12.21 -20.51 -23.01
N ILE A 53 11.71 -19.48 -22.33
CA ILE A 53 11.45 -18.14 -22.89
C ILE A 53 12.75 -17.32 -22.94
N GLY A 54 13.75 -17.70 -22.15
CA GLY A 54 15.04 -17.03 -22.02
C GLY A 54 15.10 -16.06 -20.84
N CYS A 55 16.32 -15.69 -20.46
CA CYS A 55 16.58 -14.69 -19.42
C CYS A 55 17.06 -13.39 -20.03
N VAL A 56 16.96 -12.32 -19.24
CA VAL A 56 17.46 -11.00 -19.59
C VAL A 56 18.73 -10.75 -18.80
N ASP A 57 19.83 -10.49 -19.50
CA ASP A 57 21.05 -9.96 -18.90
C ASP A 57 20.90 -8.44 -18.75
N ILE A 58 21.17 -7.94 -17.55
CA ILE A 58 21.12 -6.50 -17.23
C ILE A 58 22.52 -6.08 -16.85
N GLY A 59 23.09 -5.14 -17.60
CA GLY A 59 24.41 -4.59 -17.31
C GLY A 59 24.47 -3.86 -15.96
N PRO A 60 25.66 -3.71 -15.35
CA PRO A 60 25.81 -3.11 -14.02
C PRO A 60 25.29 -1.67 -13.91
N ASP A 61 25.31 -0.91 -15.02
CA ASP A 61 24.83 0.47 -15.09
C ASP A 61 23.50 0.59 -15.86
N GLU A 62 22.89 -0.54 -16.25
CA GLU A 62 21.62 -0.54 -16.97
C GLU A 62 20.44 -0.52 -16.00
N PRO A 63 19.42 0.32 -16.26
CA PRO A 63 18.24 0.37 -15.40
C PRO A 63 17.36 -0.87 -15.61
N ILE A 64 16.73 -1.33 -14.54
CA ILE A 64 15.70 -2.38 -14.61
C ILE A 64 14.39 -1.73 -15.08
N ARG A 65 13.92 -2.11 -16.27
CA ARG A 65 12.63 -1.63 -16.80
C ARG A 65 11.48 -2.52 -16.35
N ILE A 66 10.65 -2.01 -15.44
CA ILE A 66 9.45 -2.70 -14.96
C ILE A 66 8.24 -2.26 -15.80
N GLY A 67 7.74 -3.16 -16.65
CA GLY A 67 6.49 -2.97 -17.38
C GLY A 67 5.29 -3.47 -16.58
N TYR A 68 4.16 -2.75 -16.66
CA TYR A 68 2.88 -3.21 -16.12
C TYR A 68 1.80 -3.24 -17.22
N ALA A 69 0.89 -4.20 -17.10
CA ALA A 69 -0.27 -4.32 -17.98
C ALA A 69 -1.55 -4.12 -17.14
N LEU A 70 -2.00 -2.86 -17.07
CA LEU A 70 -3.13 -2.45 -16.23
C LEU A 70 -4.29 -1.92 -17.08
N VAL A 71 -5.51 -2.02 -16.55
CA VAL A 71 -6.71 -1.50 -17.21
C VAL A 71 -6.82 0.00 -16.96
N ILE A 72 -6.16 0.79 -17.79
CA ILE A 72 -6.07 2.27 -17.64
C ILE A 72 -7.15 3.02 -18.43
N SER A 73 -8.13 2.31 -18.98
CA SER A 73 -9.24 2.91 -19.74
C SER A 73 -10.45 1.97 -19.75
N GLY A 74 -11.65 2.53 -19.95
CA GLY A 74 -12.89 1.78 -20.05
C GLY A 74 -13.54 1.52 -18.68
N PRO A 75 -14.48 0.56 -18.58
CA PRO A 75 -15.32 0.42 -17.38
C PRO A 75 -14.56 0.18 -16.06
N ASN A 76 -13.34 -0.37 -16.12
CA ASN A 76 -12.52 -0.71 -14.95
C ASN A 76 -11.31 0.22 -14.78
N GLU A 77 -11.29 1.37 -15.44
CA GLU A 77 -10.17 2.33 -15.40
C GLU A 77 -9.71 2.67 -13.98
N THR A 78 -10.66 2.81 -13.05
CA THR A 78 -10.36 3.19 -11.66
C THR A 78 -9.40 2.20 -10.98
N LEU A 79 -9.51 0.90 -11.27
CA LEU A 79 -8.65 -0.14 -10.71
C LEU A 79 -7.23 -0.06 -11.27
N GLY A 80 -7.10 0.18 -12.57
CA GLY A 80 -5.78 0.29 -13.21
C GLY A 80 -5.06 1.58 -12.82
N VAL A 81 -5.78 2.70 -12.71
CA VAL A 81 -5.22 3.96 -12.21
C VAL A 81 -4.77 3.84 -10.76
N ASP A 82 -5.57 3.19 -9.90
CA ASP A 82 -5.20 2.93 -8.51
C ASP A 82 -3.93 2.06 -8.41
N SER A 83 -3.89 0.97 -9.17
CA SER A 83 -2.73 0.07 -9.22
C SER A 83 -1.47 0.77 -9.74
N ARG A 84 -1.57 1.61 -10.78
CA ARG A 84 -0.44 2.39 -11.30
C ARG A 84 0.12 3.33 -10.25
N ARG A 85 -0.74 4.07 -9.54
CA ARG A 85 -0.31 4.97 -8.47
C ARG A 85 0.40 4.22 -7.35
N GLY A 86 -0.10 3.04 -6.98
CA GLY A 86 0.58 2.17 -6.02
C GLY A 86 1.99 1.77 -6.47
N ILE A 87 2.16 1.45 -7.76
CA ILE A 87 3.49 1.17 -8.34
C ILE A 87 4.39 2.41 -8.27
N GLU A 88 3.89 3.59 -8.66
CA GLU A 88 4.64 4.84 -8.62
C GLU A 88 5.13 5.15 -7.19
N ILE A 89 4.26 5.01 -6.18
CA ILE A 89 4.62 5.17 -4.77
C ILE A 89 5.67 4.15 -4.34
N ALA A 90 5.53 2.88 -4.74
CA ALA A 90 6.48 1.85 -4.38
C ALA A 90 7.88 2.09 -4.98
N ILE A 91 7.95 2.65 -6.20
CA ILE A 91 9.21 3.05 -6.85
C ILE A 91 9.85 4.21 -6.09
N ASP A 92 9.06 5.21 -5.70
CA ASP A 92 9.55 6.36 -4.93
C ASP A 92 10.09 5.93 -3.54
N ASP A 93 9.41 4.99 -2.87
CA ASP A 93 9.82 4.45 -1.57
C ASP A 93 11.05 3.52 -1.65
N ARG A 94 11.23 2.82 -2.79
CA ARG A 94 12.31 1.86 -3.03
C ARG A 94 12.90 2.08 -4.44
N PRO A 95 13.73 3.11 -4.63
CA PRO A 95 14.21 3.52 -5.94
C PRO A 95 15.37 2.67 -6.47
N GLU A 96 15.78 1.62 -5.75
CA GLU A 96 16.91 0.77 -6.13
C GLU A 96 16.56 -0.71 -5.88
N VAL A 97 16.86 -1.55 -6.87
CA VAL A 97 16.66 -3.00 -6.82
C VAL A 97 17.95 -3.67 -7.28
N LEU A 98 18.55 -4.49 -6.41
CA LEU A 98 19.78 -5.24 -6.70
C LEU A 98 20.96 -4.37 -7.20
N GLY A 99 21.04 -3.10 -6.79
CA GLY A 99 22.08 -2.18 -7.25
C GLY A 99 21.70 -1.33 -8.47
N HIS A 100 20.53 -1.56 -9.06
CA HIS A 100 20.02 -0.83 -10.22
C HIS A 100 18.97 0.20 -9.80
N LYS A 101 19.07 1.42 -10.32
CA LYS A 101 18.07 2.49 -10.16
C LYS A 101 17.09 2.57 -11.32
#